data_AF-A0A914EPS3-F1
#
_entry.id   AF-A0A914EPS3-F1
#
_cell.length_a   1.000
_cell.length_b   1.000
_cell.length_c   1.000
_cell.angle_alpha   90.00
_cell.angle_beta   90.00
_cell.angle_gamma   90.00
#
_symmetry.space_group_name_H-M   'P 1'
#
loop_
_entity.id
_entity.type
_entity.pdbx_description
1 polymer ?
#
loop_
_entity_poly.entity_id
_entity_poly.type
_entity_poly.pdbx_seq_one_letter_code
_entity_poly.pdbx_strand_id
1 'polypeptide(L)'
;MSSSPNGYFPVEELYRLWGNNRLGQLSWIGQLVMYPDLFCFGDYPHRTLSTSCLKIPPDETNKDICNWLSLDLLEVLLLLADEYSQLVGEILIRRRDSSSIAPAINCPDLLLLGIVQVGLPFNTIRSRLVNIVISQLMLHHTNAVSVLNALWNSESPEMKKGIQQLVVNGLLTFYTQVPDDTGRLTKILEIAHELKPNGLGELFNVQNFQFAIDLACLASRRDFLKLDKFLSDKLQEHTDNFANQLVKFIIRRYPAHIITTNIPPLSHETFQVMFHALQNSAQYSNSVHIEFQKLQAHLKSALNAVCLIKL
;
A
#
# COMPACT_ATOMS: atom_id res chain seq x y z
N MET A 1 39.10 22.31 -2.47
CA MET A 1 38.13 23.35 -2.06
C MET A 1 37.85 24.21 -3.28
N SER A 2 36.89 23.82 -4.11
CA SER A 2 36.37 24.70 -5.15
C SER A 2 35.49 25.74 -4.45
N SER A 3 35.99 26.96 -4.35
CA SER A 3 35.22 28.11 -3.88
C SER A 3 34.02 28.33 -4.80
N SER A 4 32.80 28.29 -4.25
CA SER A 4 31.60 28.70 -4.96
C SER A 4 31.82 30.09 -5.57
N PRO A 5 31.62 30.29 -6.88
CA PRO A 5 32.03 31.52 -7.57
C PRO A 5 31.32 32.80 -7.08
N ASN A 6 30.27 32.68 -6.26
CA ASN A 6 29.40 33.79 -5.85
C ASN A 6 29.31 34.04 -4.33
N GLY A 7 30.15 33.40 -3.48
CA GLY A 7 30.12 33.63 -2.01
C GLY A 7 28.90 33.07 -1.26
N TYR A 8 28.03 32.33 -1.95
CA TYR A 8 26.90 31.61 -1.35
C TYR A 8 27.33 30.28 -0.73
N PHE A 9 26.54 29.82 0.24
CA PHE A 9 26.70 28.51 0.86
C PHE A 9 26.76 27.39 -0.21
N PRO A 10 27.78 26.51 -0.20
CA PRO A 10 27.99 25.49 -1.23
C PRO A 10 27.01 24.31 -1.08
N VAL A 11 25.73 24.53 -1.35
CA VAL A 11 24.69 23.50 -1.17
C VAL A 11 24.95 22.25 -2.02
N GLU A 12 25.58 22.39 -3.18
CA GLU A 12 25.84 21.28 -4.10
C GLU A 12 26.72 20.19 -3.47
N GLU A 13 27.57 20.55 -2.50
CA GLU A 13 28.40 19.60 -1.77
C GLU A 13 27.58 18.76 -0.77
N LEU A 14 26.39 19.21 -0.37
CA LEU A 14 25.44 18.42 0.41
C LEU A 14 24.71 17.38 -0.44
N TYR A 15 24.49 17.68 -1.72
CA TYR A 15 23.81 16.82 -2.69
C TYR A 15 24.70 15.69 -3.24
N ARG A 16 25.99 15.68 -2.90
CA ARG A 16 26.93 14.62 -3.33
C ARG A 16 27.25 13.71 -2.18
N LEU A 17 27.36 12.40 -2.42
CA LEU A 17 27.77 11.46 -1.38
C LEU A 17 29.18 11.77 -0.89
N TRP A 18 29.33 11.95 0.41
CA TRP A 18 30.64 12.19 1.03
C TRP A 18 31.44 10.88 1.05
N GLY A 19 32.61 10.87 0.37
CA GLY A 19 33.43 9.67 0.24
C GLY A 19 33.89 9.08 1.59
N ASN A 20 34.36 9.93 2.51
CA ASN A 20 35.01 9.49 3.75
C ASN A 20 34.12 9.61 5.00
N ASN A 21 32.96 10.27 4.93
CA ASN A 21 32.15 10.55 6.12
C ASN A 21 30.64 10.65 5.83
N ARG A 22 30.04 9.54 5.39
CA ARG A 22 28.60 9.45 5.09
C ARG A 22 27.72 9.60 6.34
N LEU A 23 28.18 9.10 7.48
CA LEU A 23 27.48 9.30 8.77
C LEU A 23 27.45 10.77 9.16
N GLY A 24 28.56 11.49 8.98
CA GLY A 24 28.62 12.94 9.18
C GLY A 24 27.64 13.66 8.26
N GLN A 25 27.61 13.31 6.97
CA GLN A 25 26.65 13.86 6.01
C GLN A 25 25.20 13.65 6.47
N LEU A 26 24.85 12.42 6.86
CA LEU A 26 23.50 12.09 7.31
C LEU A 26 23.10 12.83 8.59
N SER A 27 24.02 12.92 9.55
CA SER A 27 23.82 13.70 10.78
C SER A 27 23.57 15.18 10.45
N TRP A 28 24.35 15.74 9.52
CA TRP A 28 24.22 17.13 9.10
C TRP A 28 22.88 17.38 8.38
N ILE A 29 22.52 16.56 7.40
CA ILE A 29 21.22 16.63 6.72
C ILE A 29 20.09 16.51 7.75
N GLY A 30 20.22 15.58 8.70
CA GLY A 30 19.27 15.40 9.78
C GLY A 30 19.08 16.66 10.62
N GLN A 31 20.14 17.41 10.94
CA GLN A 31 20.01 18.67 11.67
C GLN A 31 19.37 19.77 10.80
N LEU A 32 19.77 19.90 9.54
CA LEU A 32 19.23 20.93 8.64
C LEU A 32 17.72 20.78 8.45
N VAL A 33 17.23 19.57 8.22
CA VAL A 33 15.80 19.29 8.05
C VAL A 33 15.01 19.48 9.36
N MET A 34 15.67 19.41 10.53
CA MET A 34 15.03 19.65 11.84
C MET A 34 14.81 21.14 12.12
N TYR A 35 15.60 22.03 11.51
CA TYR A 35 15.53 23.47 11.72
C TYR A 35 15.32 24.23 10.39
N PRO A 36 14.15 24.08 9.75
CA PRO A 36 13.87 24.68 8.44
C PRO A 36 13.96 26.21 8.41
N ASP A 37 13.74 26.86 9.55
CA ASP A 37 13.87 28.32 9.71
C ASP A 37 15.32 28.80 9.53
N LEU A 38 16.30 27.93 9.83
CA LEU A 38 17.72 28.22 9.65
C LEU A 38 18.21 27.83 8.26
N PHE A 39 17.71 26.72 7.73
CA PHE A 39 18.12 26.19 6.44
C PHE A 39 16.99 25.37 5.80
N CYS A 40 16.59 25.75 4.59
CA CYS A 40 15.66 24.98 3.79
C CYS A 40 16.30 24.62 2.45
N PHE A 41 16.34 23.33 2.10
CA PHE A 41 16.84 22.85 0.81
C PHE A 41 16.05 23.42 -0.38
N GLY A 42 14.79 23.80 -0.16
CA GLY A 42 13.95 24.47 -1.15
C GLY A 42 14.42 25.88 -1.53
N ASP A 43 15.22 26.54 -0.69
CA ASP A 43 15.70 27.91 -0.93
C ASP A 43 16.97 27.98 -1.77
N TYR A 44 17.58 26.82 -2.05
CA TYR A 44 18.82 26.72 -2.81
C TYR A 44 18.57 26.04 -4.17
N PRO A 45 19.47 26.19 -5.16
CA PRO A 45 19.32 25.51 -6.44
C PRO A 45 19.23 23.99 -6.28
N HIS A 46 18.15 23.40 -6.79
CA HIS A 46 17.90 21.96 -6.75
C HIS A 46 17.00 21.54 -7.93
N ARG A 47 16.97 20.24 -8.25
CA ARG A 47 15.95 19.65 -9.11
C ARG A 47 14.62 19.58 -8.36
N THR A 48 13.65 20.37 -8.80
CA THR A 48 12.34 20.47 -8.16
C THR A 48 11.44 19.29 -8.50
N LEU A 49 10.76 18.76 -7.50
CA LEU A 49 9.73 17.73 -7.62
C LEU A 49 8.56 18.22 -8.47
N SER A 50 8.14 17.44 -9.46
CA SER A 50 6.91 17.71 -10.19
C SER A 50 5.69 17.35 -9.34
N THR A 51 4.83 18.33 -9.08
CA THR A 51 3.62 18.21 -8.24
C THR A 51 2.33 18.36 -9.05
N SER A 52 2.40 18.35 -10.38
CA SER A 52 1.27 18.62 -11.28
C SER A 52 0.10 17.64 -11.15
N CYS A 53 0.33 16.44 -10.60
CA CYS A 53 -0.71 15.44 -10.37
C CYS A 53 -1.44 15.61 -9.03
N LEU A 54 -1.01 16.52 -8.15
CA LEU A 54 -1.63 16.72 -6.85
C LEU A 54 -2.96 17.49 -6.98
N LYS A 55 -3.99 17.07 -6.23
CA LYS A 55 -5.26 17.79 -6.16
C LYS A 55 -5.13 19.03 -5.29
N ILE A 56 -4.42 18.91 -4.19
CA ILE A 56 -4.05 20.00 -3.29
C ILE A 56 -2.54 20.21 -3.44
N PRO A 57 -2.08 21.38 -3.92
CA PRO A 57 -0.66 21.67 -4.03
C PRO A 57 0.00 21.76 -2.65
N PRO A 58 1.32 21.55 -2.55
CA PRO A 58 2.05 21.71 -1.30
C PRO A 58 2.00 23.18 -0.84
N ASP A 59 2.08 23.38 0.48
CA ASP A 59 2.24 24.71 1.04
C ASP A 59 3.69 25.19 0.87
N GLU A 60 3.92 25.99 -0.17
CA GLU A 60 5.25 26.55 -0.50
C GLU A 60 5.73 27.61 0.50
N THR A 61 4.88 28.05 1.42
CA THR A 61 5.29 28.94 2.51
C THR A 61 5.84 28.16 3.71
N ASN A 62 5.50 26.88 3.81
CA ASN A 62 5.93 26.02 4.89
C ASN A 62 7.30 25.40 4.60
N LYS A 63 8.34 25.93 5.25
CA LYS A 63 9.73 25.50 5.06
C LYS A 63 9.98 24.04 5.43
N ASP A 64 9.20 23.48 6.36
CA ASP A 64 9.23 22.04 6.64
C ASP A 64 8.89 21.23 5.38
N ILE A 65 7.85 21.65 4.65
CA ILE A 65 7.38 21.00 3.42
C ILE A 65 8.35 21.26 2.26
N CYS A 66 8.84 22.49 2.12
CA CYS A 66 9.70 22.90 1.00
C CYS A 66 11.01 22.10 0.92
N ASN A 67 11.54 21.60 2.04
CA ASN A 67 12.69 20.69 2.04
C ASN A 67 12.47 19.47 1.12
N TRP A 68 11.25 18.92 1.12
CA TRP A 68 10.90 17.69 0.43
C TRP A 68 10.53 17.90 -1.05
N LEU A 69 10.57 19.14 -1.54
CA LEU A 69 10.48 19.45 -2.96
C LEU A 69 11.83 19.27 -3.68
N SER A 70 12.93 19.12 -2.92
CA SER A 70 14.27 18.89 -3.48
C SER A 70 14.48 17.42 -3.82
N LEU A 71 14.51 17.09 -5.12
CA LEU A 71 14.87 15.74 -5.58
C LEU A 71 16.33 15.39 -5.25
N ASP A 72 17.22 16.38 -5.18
CA ASP A 72 18.64 16.14 -4.84
C ASP A 72 18.82 15.74 -3.37
N LEU A 73 18.05 16.35 -2.45
CA LEU A 73 17.99 15.89 -1.06
C LEU A 73 17.49 14.45 -0.98
N LEU A 74 16.39 14.15 -1.68
CA LEU A 74 15.79 12.82 -1.68
C LEU A 74 16.74 11.78 -2.28
N GLU A 75 17.42 12.10 -3.38
CA GLU A 75 18.39 11.20 -4.00
C GLU A 75 19.54 10.86 -3.04
N VAL A 76 20.14 11.85 -2.39
CA VAL A 76 21.20 11.59 -1.40
C VAL A 76 20.71 10.72 -0.25
N LEU A 77 19.54 11.02 0.31
CA LEU A 77 18.98 10.21 1.39
C LEU A 77 18.70 8.77 0.94
N LEU A 78 18.20 8.57 -0.28
CA LEU A 78 17.93 7.25 -0.85
C LEU A 78 19.20 6.47 -1.16
N LEU A 79 20.29 7.13 -1.55
CA LEU A 79 21.60 6.50 -1.72
C LEU A 79 22.24 6.17 -0.38
N LEU A 80 22.16 7.07 0.61
CA LEU A 80 22.64 6.81 1.98
C LEU A 80 21.86 5.68 2.66
N ALA A 81 20.59 5.49 2.29
CA ALA A 81 19.76 4.42 2.83
C ALA A 81 20.29 3.02 2.51
N ASP A 82 21.06 2.86 1.43
CA ASP A 82 21.62 1.57 1.03
C ASP A 82 22.60 1.02 2.08
N GLU A 83 23.26 1.91 2.84
CA GLU A 83 24.16 1.54 3.95
C GLU A 83 23.56 1.87 5.34
N TYR A 84 22.79 2.95 5.45
CA TYR A 84 22.31 3.51 6.71
C TYR A 84 20.79 3.56 6.79
N SER A 85 20.11 2.52 6.30
CA SER A 85 18.65 2.44 6.19
C SER A 85 17.86 2.81 7.46
N GLN A 86 18.37 2.46 8.64
CA GLN A 86 17.73 2.79 9.91
C GLN A 86 17.76 4.29 10.19
N LEU A 87 18.94 4.91 10.07
CA LEU A 87 19.13 6.34 10.33
C LEU A 87 18.40 7.21 9.29
N VAL A 88 18.39 6.80 8.02
CA VAL A 88 17.56 7.46 7.01
C VAL A 88 16.07 7.29 7.34
N GLY A 89 15.66 6.14 7.87
CA GLY A 89 14.30 5.91 8.35
C GLY A 89 13.90 6.84 9.51
N GLU A 90 14.84 7.24 10.36
CA GLU A 90 14.58 8.24 11.42
C GLU A 90 14.34 9.65 10.86
N ILE A 91 14.86 9.95 9.67
CA ILE A 91 14.60 11.22 8.98
C ILE A 91 13.30 11.15 8.17
N LEU A 92 13.10 10.07 7.40
CA LEU A 92 11.99 10.00 6.44
C LEU A 92 10.68 9.48 7.04
N ILE A 93 10.73 8.58 8.02
CA ILE A 93 9.56 7.80 8.46
C ILE A 93 9.10 8.20 9.85
N ARG A 94 10.02 8.49 10.77
CA ARG A 94 9.72 8.71 12.19
C ARG A 94 9.86 10.17 12.55
N ARG A 95 8.99 10.67 13.43
CA ARG A 95 9.22 11.95 14.09
C ARG A 95 10.34 11.77 15.11
N ARG A 96 11.32 12.66 15.12
CA ARG A 96 12.44 12.62 16.09
C ARG A 96 12.05 13.32 17.40
N ASP A 97 11.16 14.30 17.32
CA ASP A 97 10.58 15.05 18.43
C ASP A 97 9.19 15.59 18.03
N SER A 98 8.54 16.36 18.90
CA SER A 98 7.21 16.94 18.63
C SER A 98 7.20 18.08 17.61
N SER A 99 8.35 18.73 17.38
CA SER A 99 8.52 19.86 16.46
C SER A 99 8.90 19.43 15.04
N SER A 100 9.51 18.25 14.88
CA SER A 100 9.98 17.73 13.61
C SER A 100 8.87 17.08 12.81
N ILE A 101 8.82 17.41 11.53
CA ILE A 101 8.01 16.66 10.59
C ILE A 101 8.75 15.41 10.13
N ALA A 102 7.99 14.35 9.89
CA ALA A 102 8.48 13.17 9.18
C ALA A 102 7.73 13.13 7.84
N PRO A 103 8.41 13.16 6.69
CA PRO A 103 7.74 13.30 5.40
C PRO A 103 6.79 12.14 5.12
N ALA A 104 7.09 10.91 5.55
CA ALA A 104 6.14 9.80 5.42
C ALA A 104 4.83 9.99 6.19
N ILE A 105 4.78 10.89 7.18
CA ILE A 105 3.57 11.18 7.98
C ILE A 105 2.94 12.49 7.53
N ASN A 106 3.75 13.52 7.34
CA ASN A 106 3.31 14.90 7.13
C ASN A 106 3.09 15.25 5.65
N CYS A 107 3.86 14.66 4.73
CA CYS A 107 3.73 14.85 3.28
C CYS A 107 4.05 13.55 2.51
N PRO A 108 3.31 12.44 2.79
CA PRO A 108 3.59 11.15 2.17
C PRO A 108 3.41 11.17 0.64
N ASP A 109 2.59 12.07 0.12
CA ASP A 109 2.43 12.32 -1.31
C ASP A 109 3.72 12.83 -1.97
N LEU A 110 4.34 13.87 -1.40
CA LEU A 110 5.59 14.42 -1.90
C LEU A 110 6.72 13.40 -1.82
N LEU A 111 6.84 12.71 -0.68
CA LEU A 111 7.86 11.68 -0.51
C LEU A 111 7.71 10.55 -1.52
N LEU A 112 6.48 10.06 -1.73
CA LEU A 112 6.24 8.97 -2.67
C LEU A 112 6.51 9.38 -4.11
N LEU A 113 6.06 10.58 -4.53
CA LEU A 113 6.36 11.13 -5.85
C LEU A 113 7.86 11.32 -6.04
N GLY A 114 8.56 11.85 -5.05
CA GLY A 114 9.99 12.09 -5.11
C GLY A 114 10.80 10.82 -5.21
N ILE A 115 10.46 9.75 -4.47
CA ILE A 115 11.12 8.44 -4.60
C ILE A 115 11.06 7.93 -6.04
N VAL A 116 9.92 8.10 -6.71
CA VAL A 116 9.74 7.65 -8.11
C VAL A 116 10.46 8.58 -9.09
N GLN A 117 10.34 9.90 -8.92
CA GLN A 117 10.92 10.90 -9.83
C GLN A 117 12.45 11.03 -9.74
N VAL A 118 13.04 10.67 -8.60
CA VAL A 118 14.50 10.52 -8.47
C VAL A 118 15.05 9.51 -9.49
N GLY A 119 14.26 8.49 -9.86
CA GLY A 119 14.63 7.57 -10.95
C GLY A 119 15.68 6.53 -10.57
N LEU A 120 15.96 6.33 -9.28
CA LEU A 120 16.86 5.27 -8.82
C LEU A 120 16.21 3.87 -8.96
N PRO A 121 16.97 2.82 -9.33
CA PRO A 121 16.45 1.46 -9.40
C PRO A 121 15.88 0.99 -8.06
N PHE A 122 14.75 0.30 -8.03
CA PHE A 122 14.20 -0.20 -6.77
C PHE A 122 15.03 -1.38 -6.22
N ASN A 123 15.52 -1.24 -4.99
CA ASN A 123 16.09 -2.32 -4.20
C ASN A 123 15.17 -2.66 -3.01
N THR A 124 15.52 -3.66 -2.20
CA THR A 124 14.71 -4.10 -1.05
C THR A 124 14.38 -2.95 -0.09
N ILE A 125 15.31 -2.05 0.17
CA ILE A 125 15.14 -0.93 1.12
C ILE A 125 14.18 0.11 0.56
N ARG A 126 14.38 0.53 -0.69
CA ARG A 126 13.51 1.49 -1.38
C ARG A 126 12.09 0.93 -1.56
N SER A 127 11.96 -0.34 -1.94
CA SER A 127 10.66 -1.03 -2.02
C SER A 127 9.94 -1.07 -0.68
N ARG A 128 10.66 -1.34 0.42
CA ARG A 128 10.09 -1.29 1.77
C ARG A 128 9.63 0.12 2.14
N LEU A 129 10.43 1.14 1.84
CA LEU A 129 10.08 2.54 2.08
C LEU A 129 8.80 2.91 1.33
N VAL A 130 8.69 2.58 0.04
CA VAL A 130 7.49 2.82 -0.77
C VAL A 130 6.25 2.18 -0.13
N ASN A 131 6.32 0.92 0.32
CA ASN A 131 5.18 0.25 0.96
C ASN A 131 4.73 0.96 2.26
N ILE A 132 5.69 1.46 3.06
CA ILE A 132 5.40 2.22 4.28
C ILE A 132 4.71 3.53 3.93
N VAL A 133 5.25 4.28 2.97
CA VAL A 133 4.71 5.58 2.56
C VAL A 133 3.33 5.43 1.93
N ILE A 134 3.10 4.40 1.09
CA ILE A 134 1.76 4.08 0.57
C ILE A 134 0.78 3.84 1.72
N SER A 135 1.17 3.06 2.74
CA SER A 135 0.31 2.80 3.89
C SER A 135 -0.06 4.09 4.65
N GLN A 136 0.87 5.04 4.78
CA GLN A 136 0.61 6.34 5.41
C GLN A 136 -0.30 7.22 4.55
N LEU A 137 -0.03 7.29 3.24
CA LEU A 137 -0.86 7.98 2.25
C LEU A 137 -2.32 7.47 2.31
N MET A 138 -2.49 6.16 2.49
CA MET A 138 -3.77 5.47 2.57
C MET A 138 -4.56 5.73 3.85
N LEU A 139 -4.01 6.36 4.89
CA LEU A 139 -4.78 6.66 6.11
C LEU A 139 -5.82 7.75 5.82
N HIS A 140 -5.42 9.00 5.54
CA HIS A 140 -6.38 10.10 5.31
C HIS A 140 -5.91 11.15 4.29
N HIS A 141 -4.94 10.84 3.44
CA HIS A 141 -4.39 11.84 2.53
C HIS A 141 -5.31 12.13 1.33
N THR A 142 -5.62 13.41 1.09
CA THR A 142 -6.50 13.89 0.01
C THR A 142 -5.95 13.59 -1.39
N ASN A 143 -4.63 13.68 -1.56
CA ASN A 143 -3.93 13.38 -2.81
C ASN A 143 -3.72 11.87 -3.09
N ALA A 144 -4.19 10.96 -2.22
CA ALA A 144 -3.86 9.53 -2.32
C ALA A 144 -4.14 8.94 -3.71
N VAL A 145 -5.34 9.21 -4.25
CA VAL A 145 -5.75 8.62 -5.53
C VAL A 145 -4.96 9.19 -6.71
N SER A 146 -4.66 10.49 -6.70
CA SER A 146 -3.98 11.14 -7.80
C SER A 146 -2.49 10.78 -7.84
N VAL A 147 -1.85 10.68 -6.69
CA VAL A 147 -0.47 10.20 -6.55
C VAL A 147 -0.35 8.74 -7.00
N LEU A 148 -1.22 7.85 -6.52
CA LEU A 148 -1.17 6.45 -6.91
C LEU A 148 -1.45 6.27 -8.41
N ASN A 149 -2.33 7.08 -9.01
CA ASN A 149 -2.54 7.10 -10.46
C ASN A 149 -1.30 7.56 -11.23
N ALA A 150 -0.59 8.59 -10.74
CA ALA A 150 0.65 9.06 -11.36
C ALA A 150 1.74 7.98 -11.31
N LEU A 151 1.89 7.28 -10.18
CA LEU A 151 2.79 6.15 -10.04
C LEU A 151 2.41 5.00 -10.98
N TRP A 152 1.13 4.65 -11.02
CA TRP A 152 0.61 3.56 -11.84
C TRP A 152 0.85 3.76 -13.34
N ASN A 153 0.85 5.03 -13.76
CA ASN A 153 1.04 5.47 -15.14
C ASN A 153 2.42 6.09 -15.38
N SER A 154 3.41 5.75 -14.57
CA SER A 154 4.79 6.24 -14.73
C SER A 154 5.27 6.11 -16.18
N GLU A 155 5.92 7.16 -16.67
CA GLU A 155 6.39 7.29 -18.06
C GLU A 155 7.55 6.34 -18.38
N SER A 156 8.33 5.92 -17.37
CA SER A 156 9.45 4.98 -17.53
C SER A 156 8.92 3.56 -17.77
N PRO A 157 8.97 3.03 -19.01
CA PRO A 157 8.35 1.74 -19.32
C PRO A 157 9.06 0.58 -18.60
N GLU A 158 10.37 0.72 -18.41
CA GLU A 158 11.23 -0.26 -17.71
C GLU A 158 10.86 -0.38 -16.24
N MET A 159 10.57 0.74 -15.57
CA MET A 159 10.22 0.76 -14.15
C MET A 159 8.72 0.60 -13.90
N LYS A 160 7.86 0.87 -14.89
CA LYS A 160 6.40 0.88 -14.75
C LYS A 160 5.84 -0.38 -14.09
N LYS A 161 6.22 -1.57 -14.57
CA LYS A 161 5.74 -2.83 -14.00
C LYS A 161 6.20 -3.03 -12.55
N GLY A 162 7.44 -2.65 -12.24
CA GLY A 162 7.96 -2.66 -10.87
C GLY A 162 7.17 -1.71 -9.95
N ILE A 163 6.88 -0.49 -10.41
CA ILE A 163 6.09 0.48 -9.65
C ILE A 163 4.66 -0.01 -9.42
N GLN A 164 4.00 -0.58 -10.44
CA GLN A 164 2.66 -1.17 -10.29
C GLN A 164 2.65 -2.28 -9.24
N GLN A 165 3.67 -3.15 -9.23
CA GLN A 165 3.83 -4.17 -8.20
C GLN A 165 4.03 -3.56 -6.80
N LEU A 166 4.79 -2.48 -6.67
CA LEU A 166 4.92 -1.76 -5.40
C LEU A 166 3.60 -1.15 -4.94
N VAL A 167 2.79 -0.59 -5.85
CA VAL A 167 1.46 -0.09 -5.53
C VAL A 167 0.56 -1.22 -5.02
N VAL A 168 0.51 -2.34 -5.73
CA VAL A 168 -0.25 -3.54 -5.33
C VAL A 168 0.19 -4.04 -3.95
N ASN A 169 1.51 -4.17 -3.73
CA ASN A 169 2.07 -4.62 -2.46
C ASN A 169 1.80 -3.64 -1.31
N GLY A 170 1.83 -2.34 -1.58
CA GLY A 170 1.52 -1.30 -0.61
C GLY A 170 0.05 -1.33 -0.18
N LEU A 171 -0.88 -1.49 -1.14
CA LEU A 171 -2.31 -1.65 -0.86
C LEU A 171 -2.60 -2.95 -0.08
N LEU A 172 -1.94 -4.05 -0.44
CA LEU A 172 -2.03 -5.31 0.31
C LEU A 172 -1.51 -5.13 1.74
N THR A 173 -0.36 -4.48 1.91
CA THR A 173 0.23 -4.20 3.23
C THR A 173 -0.74 -3.39 4.09
N PHE A 174 -1.35 -2.36 3.51
CA PHE A 174 -2.35 -1.53 4.18
C PHE A 174 -3.57 -2.34 4.65
N TYR A 175 -4.04 -3.31 3.85
CA TYR A 175 -5.08 -4.26 4.28
C TYR A 175 -4.62 -5.16 5.42
N THR A 176 -3.45 -5.80 5.29
CA THR A 176 -2.98 -6.80 6.26
C THR A 176 -2.71 -6.25 7.66
N GLN A 177 -2.49 -4.95 7.80
CA GLN A 177 -2.36 -4.30 9.11
C GLN A 177 -3.63 -4.42 9.96
N VAL A 178 -4.82 -4.36 9.34
CA VAL A 178 -6.12 -4.51 10.00
C VAL A 178 -7.11 -5.22 9.06
N PRO A 179 -7.03 -6.56 8.92
CA PRO A 179 -7.73 -7.32 7.85
C PRO A 179 -9.27 -7.28 7.88
N ASP A 180 -9.87 -6.95 9.03
CA ASP A 180 -11.33 -6.90 9.19
C ASP A 180 -11.89 -5.47 9.16
N ASP A 181 -11.05 -4.47 8.86
CA ASP A 181 -11.47 -3.09 8.67
C ASP A 181 -12.11 -2.90 7.29
N THR A 182 -13.45 -2.91 7.28
CA THR A 182 -14.25 -2.70 6.07
C THR A 182 -14.02 -1.34 5.42
N GLY A 183 -13.62 -0.32 6.19
CA GLY A 183 -13.30 1.02 5.68
C GLY A 183 -12.02 1.01 4.86
N ARG A 184 -10.97 0.33 5.35
CA ARG A 184 -9.72 0.15 4.59
C ARG A 184 -9.95 -0.59 3.27
N LEU A 185 -10.70 -1.68 3.31
CA LEU A 185 -11.00 -2.47 2.13
C LEU A 185 -11.81 -1.66 1.09
N THR A 186 -12.78 -0.86 1.55
CA THR A 186 -13.55 0.05 0.70
C THR A 186 -12.67 1.09 0.04
N LYS A 187 -11.77 1.72 0.80
CA LYS A 187 -10.81 2.69 0.27
C LYS A 187 -9.87 2.08 -0.78
N ILE A 188 -9.38 0.85 -0.52
CA ILE A 188 -8.56 0.12 -1.50
C ILE A 188 -9.35 -0.12 -2.79
N LEU A 189 -10.61 -0.57 -2.69
CA LEU A 189 -11.44 -0.83 -3.87
C LEU A 189 -11.67 0.43 -4.70
N GLU A 190 -12.03 1.54 -4.06
CA GLU A 190 -12.30 2.82 -4.72
C GLU A 190 -11.06 3.32 -5.48
N ILE A 191 -9.89 3.30 -4.83
CA ILE A 191 -8.63 3.70 -5.46
C ILE A 191 -8.29 2.77 -6.62
N ALA A 192 -8.34 1.46 -6.40
CA ALA A 192 -8.01 0.48 -7.43
C ALA A 192 -8.89 0.58 -8.67
N HIS A 193 -10.16 0.97 -8.49
CA HIS A 193 -11.08 1.22 -9.59
C HIS A 193 -10.65 2.42 -10.44
N GLU A 194 -10.07 3.45 -9.82
CA GLU A 194 -9.52 4.62 -10.51
C GLU A 194 -8.17 4.34 -11.21
N LEU A 195 -7.41 3.34 -10.75
CA LEU A 195 -6.12 2.95 -11.36
C LEU A 195 -6.32 2.27 -12.73
N LYS A 196 -6.37 3.06 -13.80
CA LYS A 196 -6.49 2.57 -15.19
C LYS A 196 -5.12 2.15 -15.78
N PRO A 197 -5.06 1.16 -16.69
CA PRO A 197 -6.19 0.45 -17.28
C PRO A 197 -6.72 -0.73 -16.44
N ASN A 198 -5.91 -1.36 -15.59
CA ASN A 198 -6.25 -2.66 -14.98
C ASN A 198 -5.90 -2.80 -13.48
N GLY A 199 -6.01 -1.74 -12.67
CA GLY A 199 -5.67 -1.78 -11.24
C GLY A 199 -6.43 -2.83 -10.43
N LEU A 200 -7.74 -2.92 -10.63
CA LEU A 200 -8.56 -3.97 -10.00
C LEU A 200 -8.11 -5.38 -10.43
N GLY A 201 -7.83 -5.60 -11.71
CA GLY A 201 -7.39 -6.89 -12.23
C GLY A 201 -6.07 -7.36 -11.58
N GLU A 202 -5.11 -6.45 -11.42
CA GLU A 202 -3.85 -6.75 -10.73
C GLU A 202 -4.08 -7.14 -9.25
N LEU A 203 -4.96 -6.42 -8.53
CA LEU A 203 -5.26 -6.76 -7.14
C LEU A 203 -5.98 -8.11 -6.97
N PHE A 204 -6.86 -8.47 -7.89
CA PHE A 204 -7.53 -9.78 -7.87
C PHE A 204 -6.59 -10.96 -8.15
N ASN A 205 -5.41 -10.71 -8.71
CA ASN A 205 -4.40 -11.72 -9.03
C ASN A 205 -3.31 -11.85 -7.96
N VAL A 206 -3.39 -11.09 -6.86
CA VAL A 206 -2.46 -11.21 -5.74
C VAL A 206 -2.62 -12.57 -5.06
N GLN A 207 -1.51 -13.23 -4.74
CA GLN A 207 -1.48 -14.53 -4.04
C GLN A 207 -1.78 -14.43 -2.53
N ASN A 208 -2.61 -13.46 -2.13
CA ASN A 208 -3.23 -13.39 -0.82
C ASN A 208 -4.72 -13.62 -1.02
N PHE A 209 -5.14 -14.89 -0.97
CA PHE A 209 -6.52 -15.26 -1.30
C PHE A 209 -7.53 -14.70 -0.29
N GLN A 210 -7.14 -14.49 0.96
CA GLN A 210 -8.02 -13.82 1.93
C GLN A 210 -8.37 -12.41 1.46
N PHE A 211 -7.36 -11.61 1.13
CA PHE A 211 -7.54 -10.28 0.56
C PHE A 211 -8.35 -10.30 -0.74
N ALA A 212 -7.98 -11.20 -1.68
CA ALA A 212 -8.64 -11.30 -2.97
C ALA A 212 -10.14 -11.65 -2.84
N ILE A 213 -10.50 -12.58 -1.94
CA ILE A 213 -11.89 -12.97 -1.68
C ILE A 213 -12.66 -11.80 -1.02
N ASP A 214 -12.08 -11.17 0.00
CA ASP A 214 -12.67 -10.00 0.67
C ASP A 214 -12.96 -8.88 -0.34
N LEU A 215 -11.96 -8.54 -1.18
CA LEU A 215 -12.08 -7.51 -2.20
C LEU A 215 -13.09 -7.88 -3.29
N ALA A 216 -13.10 -9.14 -3.74
CA ALA A 216 -14.04 -9.64 -4.76
C ALA A 216 -15.50 -9.56 -4.30
N CYS A 217 -15.77 -9.88 -3.03
CA CYS A 217 -17.11 -9.73 -2.45
C CYS A 217 -17.56 -8.27 -2.44
N LEU A 218 -16.65 -7.36 -2.07
CA LEU A 218 -16.96 -5.93 -2.06
C LEU A 218 -17.16 -5.38 -3.47
N ALA A 219 -16.31 -5.77 -4.42
CA ALA A 219 -16.39 -5.39 -5.82
C ALA A 219 -17.68 -5.90 -6.48
N SER A 220 -18.10 -7.13 -6.18
CA SER A 220 -19.36 -7.69 -6.69
C SER A 220 -20.59 -6.90 -6.23
N ARG A 221 -20.59 -6.39 -4.99
CA ARG A 221 -21.67 -5.53 -4.48
C ARG A 221 -21.69 -4.14 -5.12
N ARG A 222 -20.61 -3.73 -5.78
CA ARG A 222 -20.47 -2.46 -6.50
C ARG A 222 -20.55 -2.64 -8.02
N ASP A 223 -20.92 -3.84 -8.49
CA ASP A 223 -20.96 -4.20 -9.91
C ASP A 223 -19.61 -4.08 -10.65
N PHE A 224 -18.50 -4.11 -9.92
CA PHE A 224 -17.15 -4.05 -10.50
C PHE A 224 -16.59 -5.44 -10.87
N LEU A 225 -17.23 -6.52 -10.44
CA LEU A 225 -16.78 -7.90 -10.65
C LEU A 225 -17.97 -8.85 -10.77
N LYS A 226 -17.87 -9.83 -11.66
CA LYS A 226 -18.77 -11.00 -11.69
C LYS A 226 -18.20 -12.09 -10.79
N LEU A 227 -18.75 -12.21 -9.58
CA LEU A 227 -18.20 -13.06 -8.51
C LEU A 227 -18.21 -14.55 -8.88
N ASP A 228 -19.28 -15.02 -9.51
CA ASP A 228 -19.44 -16.39 -9.99
C ASP A 228 -18.28 -16.80 -10.91
N LYS A 229 -17.98 -15.98 -11.92
CA LYS A 229 -16.87 -16.21 -12.85
C LYS A 229 -15.53 -16.17 -12.12
N PHE A 230 -15.31 -15.14 -11.30
CA PHE A 230 -14.06 -14.98 -10.54
C PHE A 230 -13.76 -16.20 -9.65
N LEU A 231 -14.75 -16.70 -8.91
CA LEU A 231 -14.58 -17.87 -8.05
C LEU A 231 -14.30 -19.13 -8.86
N SER A 232 -15.03 -19.34 -9.96
CA SER A 232 -14.81 -20.48 -10.87
C SER A 232 -13.38 -20.47 -11.42
N ASP A 233 -12.93 -19.33 -11.95
CA ASP A 233 -11.59 -19.16 -12.52
C ASP A 233 -10.51 -19.42 -11.46
N LYS A 234 -10.65 -18.87 -10.25
CA LYS A 234 -9.66 -19.05 -9.16
C LYS A 234 -9.65 -20.45 -8.55
N LEU A 235 -10.81 -21.11 -8.44
CA LEU A 235 -10.89 -22.52 -8.02
C LEU A 235 -10.26 -23.45 -9.06
N GLN A 236 -10.39 -23.14 -10.35
CA GLN A 236 -9.73 -23.90 -11.41
C GLN A 236 -8.21 -23.67 -11.41
N GLU A 237 -7.75 -22.43 -11.22
CA GLU A 237 -6.33 -22.06 -11.26
C GLU A 237 -5.55 -22.55 -10.02
N HIS A 238 -6.13 -22.41 -8.83
CA HIS A 238 -5.40 -22.63 -7.56
C HIS A 238 -5.95 -23.78 -6.72
N THR A 239 -7.03 -24.44 -7.16
CA THR A 239 -7.62 -25.64 -6.56
C THR A 239 -7.76 -25.59 -5.03
N ASP A 240 -6.93 -26.37 -4.31
CA ASP A 240 -7.02 -26.59 -2.87
C ASP A 240 -6.69 -25.34 -2.05
N ASN A 241 -5.66 -24.60 -2.43
CA ASN A 241 -5.22 -23.40 -1.69
C ASN A 241 -6.31 -22.32 -1.67
N PHE A 242 -6.99 -22.10 -2.80
CA PHE A 242 -8.08 -21.14 -2.88
C PHE A 242 -9.34 -21.67 -2.20
N ALA A 243 -9.69 -22.95 -2.42
CA ALA A 243 -10.85 -23.58 -1.79
C ALA A 243 -10.76 -23.53 -0.26
N ASN A 244 -9.60 -23.82 0.32
CA ASN A 244 -9.40 -23.76 1.77
C ASN A 244 -9.65 -22.35 2.33
N GLN A 245 -9.16 -21.31 1.64
CA GLN A 245 -9.37 -19.92 2.06
C GLN A 245 -10.82 -19.48 1.88
N LEU A 246 -11.50 -19.92 0.81
CA LEU A 246 -12.91 -19.67 0.59
C LEU A 246 -13.80 -20.33 1.66
N VAL A 247 -13.50 -21.57 2.05
CA VAL A 247 -14.20 -22.26 3.14
C VAL A 247 -13.99 -21.54 4.47
N LYS A 248 -12.75 -21.17 4.81
CA LYS A 248 -12.44 -20.37 6.00
C LYS A 248 -13.21 -19.05 6.01
N PHE A 249 -13.29 -18.37 4.87
CA PHE A 249 -14.03 -17.13 4.72
C PHE A 249 -15.53 -17.32 5.02
N ILE A 250 -16.15 -18.36 4.43
CA ILE A 250 -17.57 -18.65 4.62
C ILE A 250 -17.85 -18.97 6.10
N ILE A 251 -17.06 -19.85 6.70
CA ILE A 251 -17.20 -20.23 8.12
C ILE A 251 -17.05 -19.01 9.03
N ARG A 252 -16.06 -18.14 8.76
CA ARG A 252 -15.82 -16.92 9.55
C ARG A 252 -17.02 -15.97 9.53
N ARG A 253 -17.84 -15.98 8.48
CA ARG A 253 -18.98 -15.04 8.30
C ARG A 253 -20.37 -15.70 8.36
N TYR A 254 -20.46 -17.00 8.66
CA TYR A 254 -21.72 -17.76 8.74
C TYR A 254 -21.78 -18.68 9.98
N PRO A 255 -22.86 -18.69 10.79
CA PRO A 255 -23.97 -17.74 10.88
C PRO A 255 -23.64 -16.67 11.94
N ALA A 256 -23.71 -15.38 11.59
CA ALA A 256 -23.46 -14.28 12.53
C ALA A 256 -24.57 -14.10 13.61
N HIS A 257 -25.23 -15.18 14.05
CA HIS A 257 -26.25 -15.14 15.10
C HIS A 257 -25.69 -15.30 16.52
N ILE A 258 -24.37 -15.52 16.68
CA ILE A 258 -23.75 -15.58 18.01
C ILE A 258 -22.83 -14.36 18.14
N ILE A 259 -23.47 -13.21 18.38
CA ILE A 259 -23.06 -12.13 19.29
C ILE A 259 -21.55 -12.18 19.62
N THR A 260 -20.69 -11.44 18.89
CA THR A 260 -19.39 -10.90 19.38
C THR A 260 -18.47 -10.33 18.29
N THR A 261 -18.71 -10.56 16.99
CA THR A 261 -17.78 -10.08 15.96
C THR A 261 -18.29 -8.81 15.29
N ASN A 262 -17.47 -7.74 15.27
CA ASN A 262 -17.71 -6.48 14.54
C ASN A 262 -17.68 -6.66 13.00
N ILE A 263 -17.83 -7.90 12.50
CA ILE A 263 -17.68 -8.27 11.10
C ILE A 263 -19.08 -8.40 10.50
N PRO A 264 -19.41 -7.67 9.41
CA PRO A 264 -20.74 -7.74 8.82
C PRO A 264 -21.03 -9.16 8.30
N PRO A 265 -22.26 -9.67 8.49
CA PRO A 265 -22.64 -11.00 8.03
C PRO A 265 -22.55 -11.11 6.51
N LEU A 266 -22.24 -12.32 6.03
CA LEU A 266 -22.31 -12.63 4.61
C LEU A 266 -23.76 -12.60 4.13
N SER A 267 -24.03 -11.93 3.00
CA SER A 267 -25.37 -11.93 2.41
C SER A 267 -25.75 -13.33 1.93
N HIS A 268 -27.05 -13.66 1.93
CA HIS A 268 -27.52 -14.96 1.48
C HIS A 268 -27.16 -15.24 0.01
N GLU A 269 -27.28 -14.24 -0.85
CA GLU A 269 -26.93 -14.34 -2.27
C GLU A 269 -25.43 -14.62 -2.47
N THR A 270 -24.56 -13.87 -1.77
CA THR A 270 -23.10 -14.09 -1.84
C THR A 270 -22.73 -15.48 -1.34
N PHE A 271 -23.36 -15.95 -0.25
CA PHE A 271 -23.17 -17.30 0.25
C PHE A 271 -23.56 -18.37 -0.77
N GLN A 272 -24.74 -18.23 -1.41
CA GLN A 272 -25.20 -19.18 -2.43
C GLN A 272 -24.23 -19.27 -3.61
N VAL A 273 -23.73 -18.13 -4.10
CA VAL A 273 -22.75 -18.08 -5.20
C VAL A 273 -21.47 -18.83 -4.81
N MET A 274 -20.94 -18.58 -3.61
CA MET A 274 -19.73 -19.26 -3.12
C MET A 274 -19.94 -20.76 -2.91
N PHE A 275 -21.07 -21.15 -2.33
CA PHE A 275 -21.41 -22.54 -2.07
C PHE A 275 -21.54 -23.31 -3.39
N HIS A 276 -22.24 -22.75 -4.37
CA HIS A 276 -22.40 -23.35 -5.70
C HIS A 276 -21.07 -23.46 -6.44
N ALA A 277 -20.21 -22.44 -6.38
CA ALA A 277 -18.88 -22.49 -6.97
C ALA A 277 -18.04 -23.66 -6.38
N LEU A 278 -18.02 -23.79 -5.05
CA LEU A 278 -17.34 -24.91 -4.38
C LEU A 278 -17.94 -26.26 -4.75
N GLN A 279 -19.28 -26.38 -4.76
CA GLN A 279 -19.98 -27.61 -5.10
C GLN A 279 -19.65 -28.08 -6.53
N ASN A 280 -19.63 -27.17 -7.49
CA ASN A 280 -19.30 -27.49 -8.87
C ASN A 280 -17.85 -27.90 -9.02
N SER A 281 -16.91 -27.13 -8.46
CA SER A 281 -15.48 -27.47 -8.52
C SER A 281 -15.15 -28.78 -7.79
N ALA A 282 -15.87 -29.11 -6.72
CA ALA A 282 -15.73 -30.37 -5.98
C ALA A 282 -16.12 -31.61 -6.81
N GLN A 283 -16.85 -31.47 -7.92
CA GLN A 283 -17.15 -32.59 -8.82
C GLN A 283 -15.93 -32.99 -9.65
N TYR A 284 -15.02 -32.05 -9.89
CA TYR A 284 -13.86 -32.23 -10.78
C TYR A 284 -12.53 -32.31 -10.03
N SER A 285 -12.49 -31.91 -8.75
CA SER A 285 -11.28 -31.93 -7.94
C SER A 285 -11.51 -32.56 -6.57
N ASN A 286 -10.79 -33.66 -6.29
CA ASN A 286 -10.83 -34.35 -5.00
C ASN A 286 -10.35 -33.46 -3.85
N SER A 287 -9.38 -32.57 -4.09
CA SER A 287 -8.88 -31.69 -3.04
C SER A 287 -9.90 -30.62 -2.64
N VAL A 288 -10.59 -30.03 -3.63
CA VAL A 288 -11.71 -29.12 -3.39
C VAL A 288 -12.89 -29.87 -2.73
N HIS A 289 -13.14 -31.11 -3.12
CA HIS A 289 -14.16 -31.96 -2.50
C HIS A 289 -13.94 -32.14 -0.99
N ILE A 290 -12.70 -32.38 -0.56
CA ILE A 290 -12.34 -32.50 0.86
C ILE A 290 -12.65 -31.19 1.61
N GLU A 291 -12.29 -30.04 1.06
CA GLU A 291 -12.60 -28.74 1.67
C GLU A 291 -14.11 -28.46 1.72
N PHE A 292 -14.84 -28.82 0.67
CA PHE A 292 -16.29 -28.68 0.61
C PHE A 292 -17.00 -29.57 1.65
N GLN A 293 -16.54 -30.80 1.86
CA GLN A 293 -17.05 -31.67 2.92
C GLN A 293 -16.84 -31.08 4.31
N LYS A 294 -15.68 -30.43 4.57
CA LYS A 294 -15.43 -29.73 5.84
C LYS A 294 -16.44 -28.61 6.07
N LEU A 295 -16.75 -27.82 5.03
CA LEU A 295 -17.76 -26.78 5.10
C LEU A 295 -19.15 -27.37 5.43
N GLN A 296 -19.57 -28.42 4.72
CA GLN A 296 -20.86 -29.07 4.96
C GLN A 296 -20.98 -29.62 6.38
N ALA A 297 -19.92 -30.26 6.90
CA ALA A 297 -19.87 -30.75 8.27
C ALA A 297 -20.03 -29.61 9.30
N HIS A 298 -19.32 -28.49 9.09
CA HIS A 298 -19.41 -27.33 9.96
C HIS A 298 -20.82 -26.70 9.96
N LEU A 299 -21.41 -26.52 8.77
CA LEU A 299 -22.77 -25.99 8.63
C LEU A 299 -23.81 -26.89 9.32
N LYS A 300 -23.67 -28.22 9.19
CA LYS A 300 -24.54 -29.19 9.86
C LYS A 300 -24.40 -29.12 11.39
N SER A 301 -23.18 -29.01 11.92
CA SER A 301 -22.97 -28.84 13.36
C SER A 301 -23.55 -27.52 13.89
N ALA A 302 -23.42 -26.43 13.14
CA ALA A 302 -23.95 -25.12 13.53
C ALA A 302 -25.48 -25.13 13.58
N LEU A 303 -26.14 -25.73 12.58
CA LEU A 303 -27.60 -25.90 12.57
C LEU A 303 -28.10 -26.72 13.76
N ASN A 304 -27.41 -27.83 14.09
CA ASN A 304 -27.76 -28.66 15.25
C ASN A 304 -27.59 -27.91 16.58
N ALA A 305 -26.54 -27.08 16.71
CA ALA A 305 -26.31 -26.26 17.90
C ALA A 305 -27.39 -25.18 18.08
N VAL A 306 -27.86 -24.55 16.99
CA VAL A 306 -28.96 -23.58 17.04
C VAL A 306 -30.29 -24.24 17.44
N CYS A 307 -30.53 -25.49 17.02
CA CYS A 307 -31.69 -26.26 17.47
C CYS A 307 -31.62 -26.63 18.96
N LEU A 308 -30.42 -26.88 19.52
CA LEU A 308 -30.21 -27.20 20.93
C LEU A 308 -30.39 -26.01 21.88
N ILE A 309 -30.17 -24.77 21.41
CA ILE A 309 -30.32 -23.54 22.22
C ILE A 309 -31.80 -23.07 22.30
N LYS A 310 -32.69 -23.65 21.47
CA LYS A 310 -34.13 -23.34 21.44
C LYS A 310 -35.01 -24.32 22.26
N LEU A 311 -34.40 -25.21 23.04
CA LEU A 311 -35.05 -26.12 24.00
C LEU A 311 -34.69 -25.72 25.44
#